data_AF-A0A2S7WQA3-F1
#
_entry.id   AF-A0A2S7WQA3-F1
#
_cell.length_a   1.000
_cell.length_b   1.000
_cell.length_c   1.000
_cell.angle_alpha   90.00
_cell.angle_beta   90.00
_cell.angle_gamma   90.00
#
_symmetry.space_group_name_H-M   'P 1'
#
loop_
_entity.id
_entity.type
_entity.pdbx_description
1 polymer ?
#
loop_
_entity_poly.entity_id
_entity_poly.type
_entity_poly.pdbx_seq_one_letter_code
_entity_poly.pdbx_strand_id
1 'polypeptide(L)'
;MPRGYNINPITLGDYLKQYRLENGYTTFELSLELDVYQTTIYKWENNESNPKGKNLNKIIEFMGYDPRIHKPINTKYYELN
;
A
#
# COMPACT_ATOMS: atom_id res chain seq x y z
N MET A 1 -12.98 8.33 5.16
CA MET A 1 -11.77 7.85 4.46
C MET A 1 -10.79 9.01 4.31
N PRO A 2 -9.50 8.83 4.60
CA PRO A 2 -8.47 9.87 4.42
C PRO A 2 -8.35 10.33 2.96
N ARG A 3 -7.83 11.55 2.73
CA ARG A 3 -7.60 12.08 1.38
C ARG A 3 -6.56 11.21 0.65
N GLY A 4 -6.89 10.76 -0.56
CA GLY A 4 -6.02 9.90 -1.37
C GLY A 4 -6.13 8.41 -1.09
N TYR A 5 -7.10 7.98 -0.28
CA TYR A 5 -7.48 6.59 -0.11
C TYR A 5 -8.09 6.06 -1.42
N ASN A 6 -7.41 5.13 -2.09
CA ASN A 6 -7.91 4.49 -3.29
C ASN A 6 -8.93 3.40 -2.86
N ILE A 7 -10.19 3.48 -3.28
CA ILE A 7 -11.21 2.48 -2.93
C ILE A 7 -11.06 1.15 -3.68
N ASN A 8 -10.32 1.15 -4.79
CA ASN A 8 -10.08 -0.01 -5.66
C ASN A 8 -8.58 -0.11 -5.96
N PRO A 9 -7.77 -0.60 -5.01
CA PRO A 9 -6.33 -0.74 -5.21
C PRO A 9 -6.03 -1.76 -6.32
N ILE A 10 -5.14 -1.41 -7.25
CA ILE A 10 -4.77 -2.27 -8.38
C ILE A 10 -3.27 -2.57 -8.32
N THR A 11 -2.44 -1.56 -8.06
CA THR A 11 -0.99 -1.69 -8.01
C THR A 11 -0.52 -1.96 -6.58
N LEU A 12 0.70 -2.50 -6.45
CA LEU A 12 1.32 -2.63 -5.13
C LEU A 12 1.49 -1.27 -4.44
N GLY A 13 1.68 -0.18 -5.20
CA GLY A 13 1.73 1.17 -4.66
C GLY A 13 0.39 1.63 -4.07
N ASP A 14 -0.74 1.25 -4.70
CA ASP A 14 -2.07 1.52 -4.15
C ASP A 14 -2.27 0.80 -2.80
N TYR A 15 -1.94 -0.49 -2.74
CA TYR A 15 -2.04 -1.29 -1.52
C TYR A 15 -1.12 -0.75 -0.42
N LEU A 16 0.10 -0.36 -0.77
CA LEU A 16 1.06 0.22 0.17
C LEU A 16 0.53 1.54 0.73
N LYS A 17 -0.07 2.40 -0.11
CA LYS A 17 -0.68 3.66 0.30
C LYS A 17 -1.83 3.45 1.27
N GLN A 18 -2.69 2.46 1.00
CA GLN A 18 -3.79 2.11 1.91
C GLN A 18 -3.25 1.68 3.26
N TYR A 19 -2.34 0.69 3.27
CA TYR A 19 -1.72 0.19 4.49
C TYR A 19 -1.08 1.32 5.30
N ARG A 20 -0.34 2.21 4.61
CA ARG A 20 0.30 3.38 5.22
C ARG A 20 -0.73 4.28 5.92
N LEU A 21 -1.84 4.60 5.25
CA LEU A 21 -2.88 5.47 5.79
C LEU A 21 -3.68 4.81 6.93
N GLU A 22 -3.95 3.51 6.84
CA GLU A 22 -4.67 2.74 7.86
C GLU A 22 -3.87 2.60 9.16
N ASN A 23 -2.55 2.48 9.03
CA ASN A 23 -1.63 2.35 10.16
C ASN A 23 -1.03 3.70 10.61
N GLY A 24 -1.46 4.82 10.02
CA GLY A 24 -1.08 6.18 10.46
C GLY A 24 0.34 6.62 10.11
N TYR A 25 1.04 5.91 9.22
CA TYR A 25 2.40 6.25 8.81
C TYR A 25 2.43 7.49 7.89
N THR A 26 3.40 8.36 8.13
CA THR A 26 3.83 9.36 7.14
C THR A 26 4.63 8.70 6.01
N THR A 27 4.75 9.36 4.85
CA THR A 27 5.60 8.85 3.76
C THR A 27 7.08 8.79 4.16
N PHE A 28 7.50 9.65 5.09
CA PHE A 28 8.86 9.65 5.63
C PHE A 28 9.11 8.42 6.51
N GLU A 29 8.25 8.14 7.49
CA GLU A 29 8.37 6.96 8.35
C GLU A 29 8.37 5.67 7.51
N LEU A 30 7.44 5.54 6.57
CA LEU A 30 7.41 4.37 5.68
C LEU A 30 8.71 4.22 4.86
N SER A 31 9.32 5.34 4.46
CA SER A 31 10.58 5.29 3.72
C SER A 31 11.75 4.78 4.57
N LEU A 32 11.73 5.07 5.87
CA LEU A 32 12.72 4.55 6.81
C LEU A 32 12.53 3.04 7.03
N GLU A 33 11.29 2.59 7.24
CA GLU A 33 10.97 1.17 7.43
C GLU A 33 11.37 0.32 6.21
N LEU A 34 11.11 0.83 5.01
CA LEU A 34 11.46 0.15 3.76
C LEU A 34 12.89 0.42 3.29
N ASP A 35 13.65 1.25 3.99
CA ASP A 35 15.02 1.64 3.63
C ASP A 35 15.10 2.06 2.15
N VAL A 36 14.33 3.10 1.81
CA VAL A 36 14.28 3.74 0.48
C VAL A 36 14.15 5.26 0.63
N TYR A 37 14.40 6.01 -0.44
CA TYR A 37 14.12 7.44 -0.44
C TYR A 37 12.61 7.72 -0.33
N GLN A 38 12.23 8.79 0.38
CA GLN A 38 10.83 9.24 0.46
C GLN A 38 10.21 9.49 -0.92
N THR A 39 11.00 9.99 -1.89
CA THR A 39 10.57 10.17 -3.28
C THR A 39 10.22 8.87 -3.98
N THR A 40 10.86 7.75 -3.61
CA THR A 40 10.51 6.42 -4.10
C THR A 40 9.12 6.01 -3.62
N ILE A 41 8.78 6.27 -2.35
CA ILE A 41 7.43 6.04 -1.81
C ILE A 41 6.41 6.85 -2.60
N TYR A 42 6.64 8.14 -2.81
CA TYR A 42 5.73 8.99 -3.59
C TYR A 42 5.49 8.45 -5.01
N LYS A 43 6.56 8.03 -5.71
CA LYS A 43 6.44 7.47 -7.07
C LYS A 43 5.65 6.16 -7.09
N TRP A 44 5.78 5.32 -6.07
CA TRP A 44 4.98 4.09 -5.97
C TRP A 44 3.51 4.42 -5.69
N GLU A 45 3.23 5.29 -4.74
CA GLU A 45 1.85 5.67 -4.35
C GLU A 45 1.09 6.49 -5.39
N ASN A 46 1.81 7.10 -6.34
CA ASN A 46 1.24 7.83 -7.47
C ASN A 46 1.29 7.04 -8.79
N ASN A 47 1.68 5.76 -8.76
CA ASN A 47 1.78 4.90 -9.94
C ASN A 47 2.75 5.41 -11.02
N GLU A 48 3.71 6.27 -10.66
CA GLU A 48 4.80 6.73 -11.54
C GLU A 48 5.88 5.65 -11.72
N SER A 49 5.98 4.73 -10.76
CA SER A 49 6.84 3.54 -10.85
C SER A 49 6.27 2.42 -9.99
N ASN A 50 6.77 1.20 -10.19
CA ASN A 50 6.32 0.04 -9.42
C ASN A 50 7.48 -0.57 -8.61
N PRO A 51 7.24 -1.01 -7.37
CA PRO A 51 8.22 -1.78 -6.61
C PRO A 51 8.48 -3.12 -7.32
N LYS A 52 9.75 -3.51 -7.42
CA LYS A 52 10.18 -4.77 -8.06
C LYS A 52 11.35 -5.38 -7.28
N GLY A 53 11.59 -6.68 -7.49
CA GLY A 53 12.74 -7.39 -6.92
C GLY A 53 12.82 -7.25 -5.40
N LYS A 54 13.95 -6.78 -4.88
CA LYS A 54 14.16 -6.62 -3.43
C LYS A 54 13.12 -5.71 -2.76
N ASN A 55 12.69 -4.64 -3.43
CA ASN A 55 11.72 -3.70 -2.87
C ASN A 55 10.31 -4.29 -2.76
N LEU A 56 9.96 -5.19 -3.69
CA LEU A 56 8.71 -5.96 -3.59
C LEU A 56 8.74 -6.84 -2.33
N ASN A 57 9.84 -7.57 -2.12
CA ASN A 57 9.98 -8.45 -0.96
C ASN A 57 9.94 -7.66 0.35
N LYS A 58 10.66 -6.53 0.44
CA LYS A 58 10.62 -5.63 1.60
C LYS A 58 9.19 -5.20 1.94
N ILE A 59 8.38 -4.85 0.95
CA ILE A 59 6.98 -4.44 1.17
C ILE A 59 6.14 -5.60 1.69
N ILE A 60 6.27 -6.79 1.11
CA ILE A 60 5.53 -7.99 1.55
C ILE A 60 5.92 -8.37 2.98
N GLU A 61 7.21 -8.34 3.30
CA GLU A 61 7.72 -8.59 4.65
C GLU A 61 7.21 -7.55 5.65
N PHE A 62 7.26 -6.26 5.30
CA PHE A 62 6.76 -5.17 6.12
C PHE A 62 5.24 -5.28 6.39
N MET A 63 4.45 -5.62 5.38
CA MET A 63 3.00 -5.79 5.52
C MET A 63 2.62 -7.13 6.18
N GLY A 64 3.52 -8.11 6.18
CA GLY A 64 3.28 -9.46 6.67
C GLY A 64 2.45 -10.36 5.73
N TYR A 65 2.07 -9.88 4.54
CA TYR A 65 1.33 -10.63 3.52
C TYR A 65 1.49 -10.01 2.13
N ASP A 66 1.16 -10.76 1.07
CA ASP A 66 1.07 -10.21 -0.29
C ASP A 66 -0.33 -9.65 -0.57
N PRO A 67 -0.52 -8.32 -0.61
CA PRO A 67 -1.84 -7.72 -0.77
C PRO A 67 -2.45 -7.95 -2.17
N ARG A 68 -1.66 -8.40 -3.14
CA ARG A 68 -2.16 -8.72 -4.49
C ARG A 68 -2.90 -10.05 -4.53
N ILE A 69 -2.58 -10.94 -3.59
CA ILE A 69 -3.19 -12.27 -3.46
C ILE A 69 -4.39 -12.17 -2.50
N HIS A 70 -4.29 -11.34 -1.47
CA HIS A 70 -5.35 -11.10 -0.50
C HIS A 70 -6.31 -10.03 -1.04
N LYS A 71 -7.30 -10.43 -1.85
CA LYS A 71 -8.46 -9.55 -2.06
C LYS A 71 -9.24 -9.46 -0.75
N PRO A 72 -9.33 -8.32 -0.06
CA PRO A 72 -10.34 -8.18 0.97
C PRO A 72 -11.69 -8.41 0.28
N ILE A 73 -12.45 -9.41 0.74
CA ILE A 73 -13.83 -9.60 0.33
C ILE A 73 -14.52 -8.26 0.60
N ASN A 74 -15.08 -7.64 -0.44
CA ASN A 74 -15.78 -6.37 -0.30
C ASN A 74 -17.06 -6.62 0.50
N THR A 75 -16.95 -6.59 1.82
CA THR A 75 -18.05 -6.89 2.76
C THR A 75 -19.14 -5.82 2.75
N LYS A 76 -18.92 -4.68 2.09
CA LYS A 76 -19.95 -3.62 1.93
C LYS A 76 -21.18 -4.06 1.12
N TYR A 77 -21.16 -5.22 0.47
CA TYR A 77 -22.34 -5.80 -0.21
C TYR A 77 -23.05 -6.89 0.62
N TYR A 78 -22.59 -7.20 1.83
CA TYR A 78 -23.19 -8.22 2.69
C TYR A 78 -24.00 -7.65 3.87
N GLU A 79 -24.05 -6.32 4.03
CA GLU A 79 -24.89 -5.62 5.01
C GLU A 79 -26.21 -5.09 4.40
N LEU A 80 -26.88 -5.90 3.57
CA LEU A 80 -28.27 -5.68 3.18
C LEU A 80 -29.04 -7.00 3.26
N ASN A 81 -29.35 -7.40 4.50
CA ASN A 81 -30.52 -8.22 4.83
C ASN A 81 -31.55 -7.33 5.51
#